data_AF-A0A699XDI0-F1
#
_entry.id   AF-A0A699XDI0-F1
#
_cell.length_a   1.000
_cell.length_b   1.000
_cell.length_c   1.000
_cell.angle_alpha   90.00
_cell.angle_beta   90.00
_cell.angle_gamma   90.00
#
_symmetry.space_group_name_H-M   'P 1'
#
loop_
_entity.id
_entity.type
_entity.pdbx_description
1 polymer ?
#
loop_
_entity_poly.entity_id
_entity_poly.type
_entity_poly.pdbx_seq_one_letter_code
_entity_poly.pdbx_strand_id
1 'polypeptide(L)'
;TRSTADQETINATTVTNAQLQEMIDRGVTAAMAARDALRSTNGDDSYNSGTGARRTERAARECTYTDFLKCQPLPFKGTEGVASLS
;
A
#
# COMPACT_ATOMS: atom_id res chain seq x y z
N THR A 1 -13.72 -51.32 45.26
CA THR A 1 -13.73 -50.42 44.08
C THR A 1 -12.62 -49.42 44.26
N ARG A 2 -11.54 -49.48 43.49
CA ARG A 2 -10.43 -48.52 43.55
C ARG A 2 -10.68 -47.49 42.44
N SER A 3 -11.05 -46.28 42.83
CA SER A 3 -11.23 -45.17 41.90
C SER A 3 -9.85 -44.58 41.62
N THR A 4 -9.36 -44.78 40.40
CA THR A 4 -8.20 -44.06 39.89
C THR A 4 -8.74 -42.73 39.37
N ALA A 5 -8.33 -41.62 39.99
CA ALA A 5 -8.60 -40.31 39.44
C ALA A 5 -7.52 -40.04 38.38
N ASP A 6 -7.95 -39.88 37.13
CA ASP A 6 -7.08 -39.40 36.06
C ASP A 6 -6.80 -37.91 36.32
N GLN A 7 -5.54 -37.57 36.58
CA GLN A 7 -5.13 -36.21 36.86
C GLN A 7 -4.77 -35.51 35.54
N GLU A 8 -5.62 -34.58 35.09
CA GLU A 8 -5.34 -33.74 33.94
C GLU A 8 -4.29 -32.67 34.31
N THR A 9 -3.14 -32.71 33.65
CA THR A 9 -2.05 -31.74 33.87
C THR A 9 -2.24 -30.56 32.92
N ILE A 10 -2.57 -29.40 33.47
CA ILE A 10 -2.76 -28.16 32.70
C ILE A 10 -1.43 -27.40 32.69
N ASN A 11 -0.78 -27.34 31.53
CA ASN A 11 0.46 -26.55 31.38
C ASN A 11 0.11 -25.07 31.24
N ALA A 12 0.40 -24.28 32.29
CA ALA A 12 0.24 -22.83 32.26
C ALA A 12 1.50 -22.16 31.70
N THR A 13 1.42 -21.63 30.48
CA THR A 13 2.51 -20.86 29.88
C THR A 13 2.33 -19.37 30.20
N THR A 14 3.18 -18.83 31.06
CA THR A 14 3.18 -17.40 31.37
C THR A 14 3.96 -16.64 30.31
N VAL A 15 3.27 -15.80 29.54
CA VAL A 15 3.90 -14.88 28.58
C VAL A 15 4.18 -13.57 29.29
N THR A 16 5.42 -13.10 29.23
CA THR A 16 5.82 -11.82 29.83
C THR A 16 5.60 -10.67 28.85
N ASN A 17 5.43 -9.45 29.38
CA ASN A 17 5.30 -8.25 28.54
C ASN A 17 6.53 -8.02 27.65
N ALA A 18 7.73 -8.41 28.11
CA ALA A 18 8.95 -8.35 27.32
C ALA A 18 8.88 -9.26 26.08
N GLN A 19 8.35 -10.49 26.24
CA GLN A 19 8.16 -11.41 25.11
C GLN A 19 7.13 -10.89 24.10
N LEU A 20 6.06 -10.23 24.58
CA LEU A 20 5.09 -9.57 23.70
C LEU A 20 5.75 -8.43 22.92
N GLN A 21 6.57 -7.61 23.58
CA GLN A 21 7.29 -6.53 22.92
C GLN A 21 8.24 -7.07 21.85
N GLU A 22 9.01 -8.13 22.14
CA GLU A 22 9.89 -8.78 21.16
C GLU A 22 9.13 -9.31 19.94
N MET A 23 7.95 -9.90 20.14
CA MET A 23 7.11 -10.37 19.03
C MET A 23 6.63 -9.21 18.15
N ILE A 24 6.26 -8.08 18.77
CA ILE A 24 5.84 -6.87 18.05
C ILE A 24 7.01 -6.29 17.26
N ASP A 25 8.17 -6.12 17.90
CA ASP A 25 9.36 -5.53 17.28
C ASP A 25 9.83 -6.37 16.07
N ARG A 26 9.77 -7.70 16.20
CA ARG A 26 10.04 -8.63 15.09
C ARG A 26 9.04 -8.45 13.95
N GLY A 27 7.75 -8.30 14.26
CA GLY A 27 6.71 -8.06 13.27
C GLY A 27 6.89 -6.73 12.52
N VAL A 28 7.20 -5.65 13.25
CA VAL A 28 7.46 -4.33 12.67
C VAL A 28 8.69 -4.37 11.77
N THR A 29 9.77 -5.01 12.23
CA THR A 29 11.00 -5.15 11.44
C THR A 29 10.74 -5.91 10.13
N ALA A 30 9.97 -7.01 10.18
CA ALA A 30 9.61 -7.77 8.99
C ALA A 30 8.76 -6.95 8.01
N ALA A 31 7.79 -6.17 8.50
CA ALA A 31 6.96 -5.31 7.67
C ALA A 31 7.76 -4.19 7.00
N MET A 32 8.69 -3.55 7.73
CA MET A 32 9.59 -2.54 7.17
C MET A 32 10.49 -3.13 6.08
N ALA A 33 11.08 -4.30 6.32
CA ALA A 33 11.92 -4.98 5.33
C ALA A 33 11.13 -5.33 4.06
N ALA A 34 9.89 -5.80 4.18
CA ALA A 34 9.02 -6.08 3.04
C ALA A 34 8.69 -4.81 2.24
N ARG A 35 8.43 -3.70 2.94
CA ARG A 35 8.17 -2.38 2.31
C ARG A 35 9.39 -1.85 1.57
N ASP A 36 10.58 -1.99 2.14
CA ASP A 36 11.82 -1.58 1.49
C ASP A 36 12.16 -2.47 0.30
N ALA A 37 11.92 -3.78 0.39
CA ALA A 37 12.05 -4.69 -0.75
C ALA A 37 11.08 -4.31 -1.89
N LEU A 38 9.80 -4.00 -1.57
CA LEU A 38 8.84 -3.52 -2.56
C LEU A 38 9.29 -2.22 -3.23
N ARG A 39 9.76 -1.25 -2.44
CA ARG A 39 10.31 0.01 -2.97
C ARG A 39 11.55 -0.22 -3.83
N SER A 40 12.38 -1.19 -3.49
CA SER A 40 13.59 -1.55 -4.25
C SER A 40 13.26 -2.28 -5.56
N THR A 41 12.17 -3.06 -5.62
CA THR A 41 11.73 -3.73 -6.85
C THR A 41 11.14 -2.73 -7.85
N ASN A 42 10.57 -1.62 -7.38
CA ASN A 42 10.21 -0.47 -8.23
C ASN A 42 11.45 0.38 -8.60
N GLY A 43 12.66 -0.17 -8.48
CA GLY A 43 13.95 0.44 -8.81
C GLY A 43 14.19 0.75 -10.28
N ASP A 44 13.18 0.63 -11.13
CA ASP A 44 13.15 1.18 -12.48
C ASP A 44 11.74 1.62 -12.86
N ASP A 45 11.10 2.42 -11.99
CA ASP A 45 10.19 3.46 -12.49
C ASP A 45 11.05 4.62 -13.05
N SER A 46 12.13 4.33 -13.81
CA SER A 46 12.55 5.30 -14.79
C SER A 46 11.37 5.38 -15.72
N TYR A 47 10.59 6.43 -15.52
CA TYR A 47 9.67 6.87 -16.53
C TYR A 47 10.54 7.02 -17.78
N ASN A 48 10.48 6.03 -18.65
CA ASN A 48 10.78 6.14 -20.07
C ASN A 48 9.71 7.09 -20.65
N SER A 49 9.64 8.31 -20.10
CA SER A 49 9.06 9.48 -20.71
C SER A 49 10.00 9.78 -21.84
N GLY A 50 9.70 9.15 -22.97
CA GLY A 50 10.57 9.04 -24.13
C GLY A 50 11.44 10.26 -24.36
N THR A 51 12.70 9.97 -24.65
CA THR A 51 13.60 10.78 -25.44
C THR A 51 12.81 11.47 -26.56
N GLY A 52 12.35 12.70 -26.35
CA GLY A 52 11.60 13.40 -27.40
C GLY A 52 10.60 14.47 -26.98
N ALA A 53 10.83 15.22 -25.90
CA ALA A 53 10.48 16.64 -25.77
C ALA A 53 10.64 17.05 -24.31
N ARG A 54 11.51 18.02 -24.07
CA ARG A 54 11.65 18.72 -22.80
C ARG A 54 10.25 19.17 -22.36
N ARG A 55 9.67 18.54 -21.33
CA ARG A 55 8.41 19.03 -20.74
C ARG A 55 8.72 20.37 -20.11
N THR A 56 8.46 21.45 -20.83
CA THR A 56 8.38 22.77 -20.23
C THR A 56 7.26 22.71 -19.20
N GLU A 57 7.62 22.85 -17.92
CA GLU A 57 6.67 23.00 -16.83
C GLU A 57 5.71 24.14 -17.20
N ARG A 58 4.47 23.79 -17.55
CA ARG A 58 3.47 24.79 -17.94
C ARG A 58 2.99 25.41 -16.64
N ALA A 59 3.34 26.67 -16.40
CA ALA A 59 2.85 27.43 -15.26
C ALA A 59 1.33 27.25 -15.12
N ALA A 60 0.88 26.92 -13.91
CA ALA A 60 -0.54 26.84 -13.59
C ALA A 60 -1.16 28.23 -13.86
N ARG A 61 -2.04 28.31 -14.86
CA ARG A 61 -2.82 29.51 -15.14
C ARG A 61 -4.16 29.36 -14.44
N GLU A 62 -4.62 30.43 -13.79
CA GLU A 62 -5.98 30.49 -13.25
C GLU A 62 -6.97 30.26 -14.40
N CYS A 63 -7.79 29.21 -14.29
CA CYS A 63 -8.82 28.89 -15.26
C CYS A 63 -10.16 29.36 -14.69
N THR A 64 -10.83 30.29 -15.35
CA THR A 64 -12.18 30.67 -14.97
C THR A 64 -13.21 29.68 -15.50
N TYR A 65 -14.42 29.70 -14.95
CA TYR A 65 -15.52 28.87 -15.45
C TYR A 65 -15.78 29.08 -16.96
N THR A 66 -15.65 30.32 -17.44
CA THR A 66 -15.81 30.64 -18.86
C THR A 66 -14.68 30.10 -19.72
N ASP A 67 -13.45 30.05 -19.20
CA ASP A 67 -12.31 29.46 -19.91
C ASP A 67 -12.50 27.95 -20.09
N PHE A 68 -13.05 27.27 -19.07
CA PHE A 68 -13.39 25.85 -19.16
C PHE A 68 -14.43 25.56 -20.25
N LEU A 69 -15.48 26.38 -20.37
CA LEU A 69 -16.52 26.21 -21.40
C LEU A 69 -15.99 26.36 -22.84
N LYS A 70 -14.85 27.05 -23.01
CA LYS A 70 -14.20 27.24 -24.33
C LYS A 70 -13.19 26.15 -24.66
N CYS A 71 -12.85 25.28 -23.71
CA CYS A 71 -11.89 24.21 -23.95
C CYS A 71 -12.50 23.11 -24.82
N GLN A 72 -11.78 22.70 -25.87
CA GLN A 72 -12.16 21.55 -26.66
C GLN A 72 -11.90 20.27 -25.84
N PRO A 73 -12.89 19.39 -25.65
CA PRO A 73 -12.68 18.12 -24.98
C PRO A 73 -11.63 17.31 -25.75
N LEU A 74 -10.64 16.76 -25.04
CA LEU A 74 -9.66 15.88 -25.67
C LEU A 74 -10.37 14.60 -26.13
N PRO A 75 -10.05 14.07 -27.33
CA PRO A 75 -10.62 12.83 -27.80
C PRO A 75 -10.14 11.69 -26.90
N PHE A 76 -11.03 11.25 -26.01
CA PHE A 76 -10.75 10.14 -25.12
C PHE A 76 -10.81 8.81 -25.90
N LYS A 77 -9.76 8.00 -25.80
CA LYS A 77 -9.71 6.67 -26.42
C LYS A 77 -9.95 5.61 -25.34
N GLY A 78 -11.23 5.33 -25.09
CA GLY A 78 -11.72 4.14 -24.39
C GLY A 78 -11.99 4.30 -22.89
N THR A 79 -13.22 4.01 -22.45
CA THR A 79 -13.57 3.75 -21.04
C THR A 79 -13.33 2.27 -20.72
N GLU A 80 -12.07 1.87 -20.61
CA GLU A 80 -11.74 0.62 -19.93
C GLU A 80 -11.66 0.92 -18.44
N GLY A 81 -12.72 0.60 -17.69
CA GLY A 81 -12.68 0.60 -16.22
C GLY A 81 -13.61 1.56 -15.47
N VAL A 82 -14.67 2.11 -16.08
CA VAL A 82 -15.75 2.74 -15.29
C VAL A 82 -16.59 1.62 -14.66
N ALA A 83 -16.25 1.23 -13.43
CA ALA A 83 -17.13 0.40 -12.62
C ALA A 83 -18.27 1.27 -12.11
N SER A 84 -19.49 0.97 -12.55
CA SER A 84 -20.71 1.54 -11.98
C SER A 84 -20.78 1.20 -10.50
N LEU A 85 -20.88 2.21 -9.63
CA LEU A 85 -21.21 1.99 -8.22
C LEU A 85 -22.72 1.81 -8.12
N SER A 86 -23.14 0.57 -7.89
CA SER A 86 -24.50 0.19 -7.51
C SER A 86 -24.74 0.42 -6.03
#